data_AF-A0A511J258-F1
#
_entry.id   AF-A0A511J258-F1
#
_cell.length_a   1.000
_cell.length_b   1.000
_cell.length_c   1.000
_cell.angle_alpha   90.00
_cell.angle_beta   90.00
_cell.angle_gamma   90.00
#
_symmetry.space_group_name_H-M   'P 1'
#
loop_
_entity.id
_entity.type
_entity.pdbx_description
1 polymer ?
#
loop_
_entity_poly.entity_id
_entity_poly.type
_entity_poly.pdbx_seq_one_letter_code
_entity_poly.pdbx_strand_id
1 'polypeptide(L)'
;MDIKPIILKKTNYRFYELEKAQKHNQRENVETNIIYPNKTALNYDVLNKKMINYKNAIRRCLTHLSSTKTIHSNWIVLIEWQIIFEETSLDKLSARETKLFFLQVVQTFQKLYGISNVVYAHVHFDEEKPHLHIGLIPMKEGRLNSTHIIAKYKTSELETELLTIVDKRIEKK
;
A
#
# COMPACT_ATOMS: atom_id res chain seq x y z
N MET A 1 -21.51 8.74 17.24
CA MET A 1 -21.18 9.12 15.85
C MET A 1 -20.54 7.91 15.22
N ASP A 2 -21.26 7.20 14.35
CA ASP A 2 -20.76 6.01 13.68
C ASP A 2 -19.67 6.39 12.68
N ILE A 3 -18.43 6.07 13.00
CA ILE A 3 -17.30 6.23 12.08
C ILE A 3 -17.44 5.12 11.02
N LYS A 4 -17.84 5.53 9.81
CA LYS A 4 -18.10 4.70 8.64
C LYS A 4 -16.81 4.27 7.92
N PRO A 5 -16.86 3.15 7.16
CA PRO A 5 -15.82 2.15 7.14
C PRO A 5 -14.64 2.52 6.24
N ILE A 6 -13.44 2.34 6.76
CA ILE A 6 -12.24 2.16 5.93
C ILE A 6 -12.51 0.94 5.04
N ILE A 7 -12.46 1.11 3.72
CA ILE A 7 -12.63 -0.03 2.80
C ILE A 7 -11.24 -0.56 2.48
N LEU A 8 -11.02 -1.83 2.77
CA LEU A 8 -9.81 -2.55 2.41
C LEU A 8 -10.05 -3.48 1.23
N LYS A 9 -9.29 -3.30 0.16
CA LYS A 9 -9.24 -4.22 -0.98
C LYS A 9 -7.84 -4.81 -1.09
N LYS A 10 -7.76 -6.09 -1.42
CA LYS A 10 -6.50 -6.81 -1.63
C LYS A 10 -6.40 -7.23 -3.10
N THR A 11 -5.25 -6.99 -3.71
CA THR A 11 -4.91 -7.44 -5.05
C THR A 11 -3.59 -8.19 -5.03
N ASN A 12 -3.56 -9.36 -5.65
CA ASN A 12 -2.37 -10.19 -5.75
C ASN A 12 -1.76 -10.01 -7.13
N TYR A 13 -0.45 -9.78 -7.20
CA TYR A 13 0.25 -9.55 -8.45
C TYR A 13 1.30 -10.62 -8.72
N ARG A 14 1.30 -11.11 -9.95
CA ARG A 14 2.38 -11.86 -10.57
C ARG A 14 3.41 -10.92 -11.17
N PHE A 15 4.60 -11.44 -11.43
CA PHE A 15 5.73 -10.63 -11.86
C PHE A 15 5.48 -9.83 -13.14
N TYR A 16 4.73 -10.38 -14.10
CA TYR A 16 4.41 -9.71 -15.35
C TYR A 16 3.35 -8.60 -15.20
N GLU A 17 2.56 -8.61 -14.13
CA GLU A 17 1.47 -7.65 -13.88
C GLU A 17 1.97 -6.38 -13.18
N LEU A 18 3.16 -6.43 -12.58
CA LEU A 18 3.74 -5.34 -11.77
C LEU A 18 3.90 -4.02 -12.53
N GLU A 19 4.10 -4.08 -13.84
CA GLU A 19 4.28 -2.87 -14.65
C GLU A 19 3.00 -2.04 -14.72
N LYS A 20 1.83 -2.68 -14.78
CA LYS A 20 0.56 -1.98 -14.76
C LYS A 20 0.33 -1.30 -13.41
N ALA A 21 0.59 -2.02 -12.31
CA ALA A 21 0.48 -1.47 -10.95
C ALA A 21 1.44 -0.28 -10.76
N GLN A 22 2.70 -0.41 -11.20
CA GLN A 22 3.68 0.66 -11.10
C GLN A 22 3.25 1.91 -11.87
N LYS A 23 2.85 1.74 -13.14
CA LYS A 23 2.42 2.86 -13.98
C LYS A 23 1.25 3.63 -13.37
N HIS A 24 0.30 2.91 -12.77
CA HIS A 24 -0.84 3.52 -12.08
C HIS A 24 -0.42 4.25 -10.80
N ASN A 25 0.29 3.57 -9.89
CA ASN A 25 0.66 4.11 -8.57
C ASN A 25 1.65 5.28 -8.64
N GLN A 26 2.56 5.25 -9.62
CA GLN A 26 3.57 6.29 -9.80
C GLN A 26 3.19 7.30 -10.89
N ARG A 27 1.97 7.20 -11.43
CA ARG A 27 1.45 8.08 -12.48
C ARG A 27 2.40 8.18 -13.69
N GLU A 28 3.09 7.09 -14.03
CA GLU A 28 3.96 7.03 -15.22
C GLU A 28 3.13 7.11 -16.51
N ASN A 29 1.85 6.73 -16.43
CA ASN A 29 0.82 7.01 -17.42
C ASN A 29 -0.40 7.62 -16.73
N VAL A 30 -0.99 8.65 -17.33
CA VAL A 30 -2.18 9.33 -16.79
C VAL A 30 -3.44 8.76 -17.47
N GLU A 31 -4.26 8.05 -16.71
CA GLU A 31 -5.62 7.68 -17.12
C GLU A 31 -6.55 8.89 -16.92
N THR A 32 -6.78 9.65 -17.99
CA THR A 32 -7.46 10.96 -17.94
C THR A 32 -8.92 10.94 -17.49
N ASN A 33 -9.55 9.76 -17.47
CA ASN A 33 -10.99 9.65 -17.17
C ASN A 33 -11.30 9.51 -15.68
N ILE A 34 -10.30 9.16 -14.87
CA ILE A 34 -10.47 8.90 -13.43
C ILE A 34 -9.62 9.88 -12.60
N ILE A 35 -8.56 10.42 -13.20
CA ILE A 35 -7.59 11.28 -12.53
C ILE A 35 -7.95 12.76 -12.67
N TYR A 36 -7.94 13.49 -11.57
CA TYR A 36 -8.00 14.95 -11.48
C TYR A 36 -6.58 15.55 -11.50
N PRO A 37 -6.06 16.00 -12.67
CA PRO A 37 -4.63 16.30 -12.81
C PRO A 37 -4.13 17.44 -11.93
N ASN A 38 -5.02 18.37 -11.56
CA ASN A 38 -4.72 19.47 -10.64
C ASN A 38 -4.44 19.01 -9.21
N LYS A 39 -4.86 17.80 -8.83
CA LYS A 39 -4.62 17.19 -7.52
C LYS A 39 -3.41 16.25 -7.50
N THR A 40 -2.87 15.83 -8.65
CA THR A 40 -1.79 14.82 -8.71
C THR A 40 -0.52 15.24 -7.95
N ALA A 41 -0.23 16.53 -7.85
CA ALA A 41 0.89 17.05 -7.05
C ALA A 41 0.73 16.82 -5.53
N LEU A 42 -0.48 16.47 -5.07
CA LEU A 42 -0.75 16.12 -3.68
C LEU A 42 -0.43 14.65 -3.36
N ASN A 43 -0.26 13.81 -4.39
CA ASN A 43 0.11 12.41 -4.21
C ASN A 43 1.55 12.28 -3.72
N TYR A 44 1.82 11.23 -2.96
CA TYR A 44 3.19 10.93 -2.53
C TYR A 44 3.34 9.47 -2.12
N ASP A 45 4.58 8.98 -2.17
CA ASP A 45 4.96 7.73 -1.51
C ASP A 45 5.42 8.05 -0.07
N VAL A 46 4.82 7.38 0.91
CA VAL A 46 5.15 7.54 2.33
C VAL A 46 6.56 7.00 2.64
N LEU A 47 7.02 5.97 1.93
CA LEU A 47 8.26 5.25 2.19
C LEU A 47 9.41 5.69 1.29
N ASN A 48 9.13 5.99 0.02
CA ASN A 48 10.17 6.27 -0.96
C ASN A 48 10.21 7.74 -1.37
N LYS A 49 11.38 8.38 -1.27
CA LYS A 49 11.58 9.77 -1.72
C LYS A 49 11.59 9.92 -3.25
N LYS A 50 11.84 8.83 -3.97
CA LYS A 50 11.91 8.78 -5.42
C LYS A 50 11.08 7.60 -5.91
N MET A 51 10.60 7.70 -7.14
CA MET A 51 10.01 6.59 -7.87
C MET A 51 10.91 5.35 -7.84
N ILE A 52 10.31 4.18 -7.69
CA ILE A 52 11.00 2.91 -7.59
C ILE A 52 10.53 1.96 -8.69
N ASN A 53 11.45 1.11 -9.17
CA ASN A 53 11.07 0.02 -10.06
C ASN A 53 10.63 -1.21 -9.23
N TYR A 54 9.36 -1.58 -9.30
CA TYR A 54 8.78 -2.68 -8.53
C TYR A 54 9.44 -4.01 -8.85
N LYS A 55 9.65 -4.32 -10.14
CA LYS A 55 10.33 -5.55 -10.57
C LYS A 55 11.75 -5.65 -9.98
N ASN A 56 12.48 -4.54 -9.91
CA ASN A 56 13.82 -4.49 -9.31
C ASN A 56 13.76 -4.62 -7.79
N ALA A 57 12.77 -4.02 -7.12
CA ALA A 57 12.57 -4.20 -5.68
C ALA A 57 12.30 -5.67 -5.33
N ILE A 58 11.41 -6.34 -6.09
CA ILE A 58 11.16 -7.78 -5.97
C ILE A 58 12.45 -8.58 -6.17
N ARG A 59 13.17 -8.35 -7.29
CA ARG A 59 14.41 -9.08 -7.57
C ARG A 59 15.46 -8.91 -6.48
N ARG A 60 15.63 -7.70 -5.94
CA ARG A 60 16.53 -7.42 -4.82
C ARG A 60 16.17 -8.22 -3.56
N CYS A 61 14.88 -8.27 -3.22
CA CYS A 61 14.39 -9.05 -2.09
C CYS A 61 14.59 -10.57 -2.29
N LEU A 62 14.50 -11.02 -3.54
CA LEU A 62 14.64 -12.42 -3.92
C LEU A 62 16.08 -12.82 -4.29
N THR A 63 17.09 -12.00 -4.01
CA THR A 63 18.51 -12.29 -4.34
C THR A 63 19.06 -13.57 -3.70
N HIS A 64 18.43 -14.06 -2.63
CA HIS A 64 18.74 -15.37 -2.03
C HIS A 64 18.23 -16.56 -2.84
N LEU A 65 17.31 -16.35 -3.79
CA LEU A 65 17.08 -17.35 -4.83
C LEU A 65 18.37 -17.41 -5.65
N SER A 66 18.98 -18.60 -5.72
CA SER A 66 20.15 -18.89 -6.56
C SER A 66 20.07 -18.11 -7.88
N SER A 67 21.18 -17.55 -8.36
CA SER A 67 21.27 -16.84 -9.65
C SER A 67 20.73 -17.66 -10.84
N THR A 68 20.55 -18.96 -10.67
CA THR A 68 19.96 -19.91 -11.63
C THR A 68 18.43 -20.08 -11.53
N LYS A 69 17.77 -19.61 -10.47
CA LYS A 69 16.32 -19.74 -10.27
C LYS A 69 15.59 -18.53 -10.82
N THR A 70 14.89 -18.73 -11.94
CA THR A 70 13.97 -17.75 -12.51
C THR A 70 12.74 -17.59 -11.62
N ILE A 71 12.25 -16.35 -11.49
CA ILE A 71 10.95 -16.10 -10.85
C ILE A 71 9.88 -16.76 -11.71
N HIS A 72 9.17 -17.73 -11.14
CA HIS A 72 8.12 -18.44 -11.87
C HIS A 72 6.97 -17.48 -12.16
N SER A 73 6.46 -17.50 -13.39
CA SER A 73 5.42 -16.56 -13.89
C SER A 73 4.14 -16.58 -13.05
N ASN A 74 3.80 -17.74 -12.47
CA ASN A 74 2.59 -17.91 -11.66
C ASN A 74 2.75 -17.57 -10.17
N TRP A 75 3.94 -17.18 -9.71
CA TRP A 75 4.12 -16.80 -8.31
C TRP A 75 3.46 -15.45 -8.03
N ILE A 76 2.75 -15.38 -6.91
CA ILE A 76 2.32 -14.11 -6.34
C ILE A 76 3.55 -13.52 -5.66
N VAL A 77 4.12 -12.48 -6.29
CA VAL A 77 5.37 -11.85 -5.86
C VAL A 77 5.12 -10.54 -5.11
N LEU A 78 3.90 -10.01 -5.19
CA LEU A 78 3.47 -8.80 -4.51
C LEU A 78 2.00 -8.93 -4.14
N ILE A 79 1.65 -8.46 -2.96
CA ILE A 79 0.27 -8.27 -2.52
C ILE A 79 0.11 -6.78 -2.27
N GLU A 80 -0.90 -6.17 -2.87
CA GLU A 80 -1.23 -4.78 -2.63
C GLU A 80 -2.51 -4.67 -1.82
N TRP A 81 -2.48 -3.81 -0.82
CA TRP A 81 -3.66 -3.34 -0.11
C TRP A 81 -4.02 -1.95 -0.58
N GLN A 82 -5.22 -1.79 -1.12
CA GLN A 82 -5.84 -0.49 -1.35
C GLN A 82 -6.74 -0.17 -0.16
N ILE A 83 -6.42 0.93 0.52
CA ILE A 83 -7.12 1.42 1.71
C ILE A 83 -7.83 2.71 1.32
N ILE A 84 -9.15 2.65 1.23
CA ILE A 84 -9.97 3.79 0.82
C ILE A 84 -10.51 4.46 2.07
N PHE A 85 -10.30 5.78 2.16
CA PHE A 85 -10.74 6.60 3.27
C PHE A 85 -11.93 7.46 2.84
N GLU A 86 -12.83 7.73 3.76
CA GLU A 86 -13.84 8.78 3.57
C GLU A 86 -13.16 10.15 3.60
N GLU A 87 -13.45 11.00 2.60
CA GLU A 87 -12.80 12.31 2.43
C GLU A 87 -12.94 13.18 3.70
N THR A 88 -14.12 13.16 4.31
CA THR A 88 -14.42 13.86 5.58
C THR A 88 -13.52 13.47 6.77
N SER A 89 -12.89 12.29 6.72
CA SER A 89 -11.95 11.83 7.75
C SER A 89 -10.57 12.50 7.60
N LEU A 90 -10.23 12.94 6.39
CA LEU A 90 -8.96 13.59 6.08
C LEU A 90 -9.08 15.11 6.04
N ASP A 91 -10.24 15.67 5.68
CA ASP A 91 -10.47 17.12 5.58
C ASP A 91 -10.19 17.90 6.87
N LYS A 92 -10.35 17.22 8.02
CA LYS A 92 -10.10 17.82 9.34
C LYS A 92 -8.62 17.84 9.73
N LEU A 93 -7.75 17.25 8.92
CA LEU A 93 -6.32 17.12 9.20
C LEU A 93 -5.53 18.16 8.41
N SER A 94 -4.61 18.85 9.09
CA SER A 94 -3.57 19.63 8.41
C SER A 94 -2.67 18.72 7.56
N ALA A 95 -1.97 19.27 6.58
CA ALA A 95 -1.05 18.50 5.73
C ALA A 95 0.00 17.69 6.54
N ARG A 96 0.46 18.23 7.68
CA ARG A 96 1.37 17.52 8.59
C ARG A 96 0.67 16.36 9.28
N GLU A 97 -0.54 16.57 9.80
CA GLU A 97 -1.33 15.52 10.44
C GLU A 97 -1.67 14.40 9.45
N THR A 98 -2.06 14.75 8.22
CA THR A 98 -2.34 13.79 7.14
C THR A 98 -1.11 12.92 6.85
N LYS A 99 0.08 13.52 6.70
CA LYS A 99 1.33 12.76 6.52
C LYS A 99 1.63 11.82 7.68
N LEU A 100 1.48 12.30 8.91
CA LEU A 100 1.66 11.46 10.10
C LEU A 100 0.63 10.33 10.15
N PHE A 101 -0.58 10.55 9.65
CA PHE A 101 -1.66 9.55 9.67
C PHE A 101 -1.30 8.39 8.74
N PHE A 102 -0.97 8.70 7.48
CA PHE A 102 -0.53 7.67 6.53
C PHE A 102 0.75 6.97 6.99
N LEU A 103 1.69 7.68 7.63
CA LEU A 103 2.86 7.04 8.24
C LEU A 103 2.48 6.02 9.32
N GLN A 104 1.51 6.34 10.19
CA GLN A 104 1.03 5.41 11.21
C GLN A 104 0.36 4.18 10.59
N VAL A 105 -0.48 4.38 9.56
CA VAL A 105 -1.09 3.27 8.80
C VAL A 105 0.00 2.36 8.23
N VAL A 106 1.02 2.92 7.57
CA VAL A 106 2.14 2.14 7.01
C VAL A 106 2.94 1.41 8.09
N GLN A 107 3.21 2.06 9.23
CA GLN A 107 3.89 1.45 10.37
C GLN A 107 3.11 0.26 10.94
N THR A 108 1.77 0.33 10.96
CA THR A 108 0.93 -0.81 11.34
C THR A 108 1.13 -1.97 10.38
N PHE A 109 1.12 -1.73 9.06
CA PHE A 109 1.41 -2.79 8.08
C PHE A 109 2.82 -3.36 8.24
N GLN A 110 3.82 -2.51 8.51
CA GLN A 110 5.19 -2.97 8.78
C GLN A 110 5.29 -3.81 10.06
N LYS A 111 4.55 -3.47 11.12
CA LYS A 111 4.47 -4.26 12.35
C LYS A 111 3.83 -5.64 12.10
N LEU A 112 2.75 -5.67 11.32
CA LEU A 112 1.97 -6.88 11.06
C LEU A 112 2.64 -7.81 10.04
N TYR A 113 3.19 -7.27 8.95
CA TYR A 113 3.73 -8.04 7.84
C TYR A 113 5.25 -8.08 7.77
N GLY A 114 5.94 -7.28 8.59
CA GLY A 114 7.40 -7.13 8.60
C GLY A 114 7.85 -5.90 7.83
N ILE A 115 8.75 -5.12 8.43
CA ILE A 115 9.26 -3.86 7.87
C ILE A 115 9.85 -4.06 6.46
N SER A 116 10.64 -5.12 6.28
CA SER A 116 11.30 -5.43 5.00
C SER A 116 10.34 -5.90 3.91
N ASN A 117 9.13 -6.32 4.27
CA ASN A 117 8.15 -6.81 3.32
C ASN A 117 7.39 -5.65 2.65
N VAL A 118 7.18 -4.53 3.36
CA VAL A 118 6.48 -3.36 2.81
C VAL A 118 7.44 -2.53 1.95
N VAL A 119 7.17 -2.47 0.65
CA VAL A 119 8.10 -1.87 -0.35
C VAL A 119 7.72 -0.47 -0.79
N TYR A 120 6.42 -0.16 -0.84
CA TYR A 120 5.92 1.16 -1.19
C TYR A 120 4.59 1.42 -0.50
N ALA A 121 4.24 2.71 -0.41
CA ALA A 121 2.99 3.16 0.17
C ALA A 121 2.54 4.45 -0.53
N HIS A 122 1.82 4.32 -1.66
CA HIS A 122 1.39 5.45 -2.49
C HIS A 122 0.04 5.99 -2.05
N VAL A 123 0.00 7.26 -1.64
CA VAL A 123 -1.24 7.98 -1.34
C VAL A 123 -1.70 8.70 -2.60
N HIS A 124 -2.95 8.46 -3.01
CA HIS A 124 -3.63 9.16 -4.10
C HIS A 124 -4.73 10.07 -3.56
N PHE A 125 -4.71 11.34 -3.96
CA PHE A 125 -5.75 12.35 -3.71
C PHE A 125 -6.42 12.86 -4.99
N ASP A 126 -5.92 12.41 -6.14
CA ASP A 126 -6.32 12.82 -7.47
C ASP A 126 -7.31 11.86 -8.12
N GLU A 127 -7.98 11.01 -7.35
CA GLU A 127 -9.09 10.15 -7.80
C GLU A 127 -10.36 10.47 -6.99
N GLU A 128 -11.47 9.77 -7.25
CA GLU A 128 -12.78 10.02 -6.63
C GLU A 128 -12.73 10.04 -5.09
N LYS A 129 -12.00 9.08 -4.49
CA LYS A 129 -11.79 9.02 -3.04
C LYS A 129 -10.30 8.94 -2.70
N PRO A 130 -9.81 9.66 -1.68
CA PRO A 130 -8.45 9.49 -1.20
C PRO A 130 -8.19 8.06 -0.76
N HIS A 131 -7.08 7.48 -1.21
CA HIS A 131 -6.73 6.11 -0.87
C HIS A 131 -5.24 5.87 -0.84
N LEU A 132 -4.84 4.80 -0.17
CA LEU A 132 -3.46 4.37 -0.02
C LEU A 132 -3.26 2.98 -0.63
N HIS A 133 -2.32 2.86 -1.56
CA HIS A 133 -1.81 1.58 -2.06
C HIS A 133 -0.56 1.17 -1.27
N ILE A 134 -0.64 0.09 -0.49
CA ILE A 134 0.50 -0.50 0.22
C ILE A 134 0.91 -1.79 -0.47
N GLY A 135 2.07 -1.80 -1.11
CA GLY A 135 2.65 -3.00 -1.70
C GLY A 135 3.54 -3.74 -0.71
N LEU A 136 3.32 -5.04 -0.57
CA LEU A 136 4.17 -5.92 0.21
C LEU A 136 4.65 -7.15 -0.57
N ILE A 137 5.91 -7.52 -0.38
CA ILE A 137 6.49 -8.77 -0.86
C ILE A 137 6.18 -9.85 0.17
N PRO A 138 5.50 -10.95 -0.20
CA PRO A 138 5.05 -11.94 0.76
C PRO A 138 6.18 -12.88 1.19
N MET A 139 7.19 -12.37 1.88
CA MET A 139 8.30 -13.18 2.40
C MET A 139 7.99 -13.70 3.81
N LYS A 140 8.35 -14.96 4.05
CA LYS A 140 8.40 -15.57 5.37
C LYS A 140 9.65 -16.44 5.45
N GLU A 141 10.44 -16.26 6.51
CA GLU A 141 11.65 -17.08 6.78
C GLU A 141 12.59 -17.15 5.55
N GLY A 142 12.79 -16.00 4.89
CA GLY A 142 13.68 -15.87 3.73
C GLY A 142 13.14 -16.44 2.41
N ARG A 143 11.88 -16.87 2.35
CA ARG A 143 11.25 -17.43 1.14
C ARG A 143 9.90 -16.77 0.83
N LEU A 144 9.51 -16.76 -0.45
CA LEU A 144 8.16 -16.36 -0.84
C LEU A 144 7.15 -17.36 -0.28
N ASN A 145 6.16 -16.85 0.44
CA ASN A 145 5.04 -17.60 0.96
C ASN A 145 3.76 -16.74 0.90
N SER A 146 3.27 -16.53 -0.32
CA SER A 146 2.05 -15.76 -0.57
C SER A 146 0.83 -16.34 0.14
N THR A 147 0.66 -17.66 0.15
CA THR A 147 -0.49 -18.31 0.80
C THR A 147 -0.55 -17.96 2.29
N HIS A 148 0.58 -18.05 3.00
CA HIS A 148 0.63 -17.69 4.41
C HIS A 148 0.33 -16.21 4.64
N ILE A 149 0.98 -15.32 3.87
CA ILE A 149 0.81 -13.87 4.04
C ILE A 149 -0.60 -13.41 3.68
N ILE A 150 -1.22 -13.98 2.65
CA ILE A 150 -2.60 -13.68 2.25
C ILE A 150 -3.57 -14.04 3.39
N ALA A 151 -3.37 -15.19 4.03
CA ALA A 151 -4.23 -15.69 5.11
C ALA A 151 -3.87 -15.13 6.50
N LYS A 152 -2.76 -14.39 6.63
CA LYS A 152 -2.21 -13.99 7.94
C LYS A 152 -3.16 -13.13 8.76
N TYR A 153 -3.84 -12.17 8.11
CA TYR A 153 -4.82 -11.31 8.73
C TYR A 153 -6.07 -11.24 7.87
N LYS A 154 -7.23 -11.36 8.52
CA LYS A 154 -8.52 -11.08 7.90
C LYS A 154 -8.65 -9.58 7.68
N THR A 155 -9.42 -9.21 6.65
CA THR A 155 -9.72 -7.80 6.35
C THR A 155 -10.32 -7.08 7.56
N SER A 156 -11.23 -7.73 8.30
CA SER A 156 -11.87 -7.17 9.49
C SER A 156 -10.92 -6.87 10.65
N GLU A 157 -9.86 -7.68 10.80
CA GLU A 157 -8.84 -7.47 11.84
C GLU A 157 -8.01 -6.23 11.52
N LEU A 158 -7.64 -6.07 10.24
CA LEU A 158 -6.94 -4.87 9.77
C LEU A 158 -7.83 -3.63 9.85
N GLU A 159 -9.10 -3.73 9.47
CA GLU A 159 -10.06 -2.63 9.61
C GLU A 159 -10.14 -2.16 11.06
N THR A 160 -10.22 -3.10 12.00
CA THR A 160 -10.26 -2.79 13.44
C THR A 160 -8.98 -2.07 13.89
N GLU A 161 -7.80 -2.59 13.54
CA GLU A 161 -6.51 -1.96 13.86
C GLU A 161 -6.42 -0.54 13.29
N LEU A 162 -6.86 -0.34 12.05
CA LEU A 162 -6.85 0.97 11.39
C LEU A 162 -7.86 1.96 11.99
N LEU A 163 -9.04 1.49 12.39
CA LEU A 163 -10.02 2.30 13.11
C LEU A 163 -9.46 2.83 14.42
N THR A 164 -8.68 2.02 15.17
CA THR A 164 -8.04 2.53 16.40
C THR A 164 -7.08 3.70 16.16
N ILE A 165 -6.45 3.78 14.97
CA ILE A 165 -5.57 4.90 14.60
C ILE A 165 -6.41 6.16 14.35
N VAL A 166 -7.56 6.01 13.70
CA VAL A 166 -8.51 7.10 13.44
C VAL A 166 -9.09 7.63 14.75
N ASP A 167 -9.54 6.74 15.63
CA ASP A 167 -10.19 7.11 16.90
C ASP A 167 -9.22 7.84 17.85
N LYS A 168 -8.00 7.31 18.03
CA LYS A 168 -6.95 7.94 18.85
C LYS A 168 -6.58 9.36 18.38
N ARG A 169 -6.90 9.71 17.13
CA ARG A 169 -6.69 11.06 16.60
C ARG A 169 -7.85 11.99 16.86
N ILE A 170 -9.07 11.47 16.87
CA ILE A 170 -10.27 12.24 17.20
C ILE A 170 -10.24 12.63 18.69
N GLU A 171 -9.78 11.73 19.56
CA GLU A 171 -9.69 11.99 21.02
C GLU A 171 -8.57 12.95 21.44
N LYS A 172 -7.58 13.20 20.58
CA LYS A 172 -6.45 14.12 20.86
C LYS A 172 -6.69 15.56 20.40
N LYS A 173 -7.91 15.87 19.92
CA LYS A 173 -8.39 17.22 19.65
C LYS A 173 -9.40 17.64 20.70
#